data_AF-A0A963MYU5-F1
#
_entry.id   AF-A0A963MYU5-F1
#
_cell.length_a   1.000
_cell.length_b   1.000
_cell.length_c   1.000
_cell.angle_alpha   90.00
_cell.angle_beta   90.00
_cell.angle_gamma   90.00
#
_symmetry.space_group_name_H-M   'P 1'
#
loop_
_entity.id
_entity.type
_entity.pdbx_description
1 polymer ?
#
loop_
_entity_poly.entity_id
_entity_poly.type
_entity_poly.pdbx_seq_one_letter_code
_entity_poly.pdbx_strand_id
1 'polypeptide(L)'
;MLKRRLVTLFAAATLCLPATAADWLVLSGLSHHFQERRDWREVNPGLGFERDVAEGPYGPWTISAGFLKNSYDKRSVYLGGRWTPLALGPARLGFFGLLATGYPSPVLVLPTLVIEGHGVGANLLAVPNLPGYSGYIGVQFRFALR
;
A
#
# COMPACT_ATOMS: atom_id res chain seq x y z
N MET A 1 -38.34 29.80 4.31
CA MET A 1 -37.14 29.68 5.18
C MET A 1 -36.51 28.30 4.92
N LEU A 2 -35.47 28.22 4.08
CA LEU A 2 -34.04 28.14 4.48
C LEU A 2 -33.65 26.68 4.82
N LYS A 3 -32.79 25.90 4.15
CA LYS A 3 -31.59 26.15 3.33
C LYS A 3 -31.38 24.94 2.38
N ARG A 4 -31.27 25.16 1.07
CA ARG A 4 -30.62 24.21 0.14
C ARG A 4 -29.12 24.26 0.42
N ARG A 5 -28.51 23.17 0.88
CA ARG A 5 -27.05 23.07 0.99
C ARG A 5 -26.51 22.74 -0.41
N LEU A 6 -25.90 23.75 -1.03
CA LEU A 6 -25.06 23.59 -2.21
C LEU A 6 -23.86 22.71 -1.80
N VAL A 7 -23.76 21.51 -2.38
CA VAL A 7 -22.52 20.73 -2.35
C VAL A 7 -21.69 21.25 -3.51
N THR A 8 -20.71 22.09 -3.22
CA THR A 8 -19.73 22.55 -4.20
C THR A 8 -18.79 21.39 -4.50
N LEU A 9 -18.92 20.76 -5.68
CA LEU A 9 -17.90 19.86 -6.22
C LEU A 9 -16.66 20.71 -6.57
N PHE A 10 -15.56 20.51 -5.85
CA PHE A 10 -14.24 20.93 -6.32
C PHE A 10 -13.78 19.94 -7.39
N ALA A 11 -13.93 20.31 -8.66
CA ALA A 11 -13.25 19.63 -9.76
C ALA A 11 -11.80 20.12 -9.80
N ALA A 12 -10.90 19.44 -9.09
CA ALA A 12 -9.48 19.60 -9.32
C ALA A 12 -9.12 18.84 -10.61
N ALA A 13 -8.90 19.58 -11.70
CA ALA A 13 -8.33 19.03 -12.92
C ALA A 13 -6.90 18.55 -12.60
N THR A 14 -6.77 17.26 -12.32
CA THR A 14 -5.48 16.63 -12.05
C THR A 14 -4.87 16.30 -13.41
N LEU A 15 -3.72 16.91 -13.74
CA LEU A 15 -2.85 16.42 -14.80
C LEU A 15 -2.28 15.07 -14.32
N CYS A 16 -3.04 14.00 -14.48
CA CYS A 16 -2.55 12.65 -14.31
C CYS A 16 -1.74 12.35 -15.57
N LEU A 17 -0.45 12.66 -15.55
CA LEU A 17 0.46 12.10 -16.55
C LEU A 17 0.34 10.58 -16.43
N PRO A 18 0.16 9.84 -17.54
CA PRO A 18 0.10 8.39 -17.48
C PRO A 18 1.38 7.90 -16.80
N ALA A 19 1.25 7.10 -15.74
CA ALA A 19 2.41 6.50 -15.11
C ALA A 19 3.10 5.60 -16.14
N THR A 20 4.24 6.05 -16.68
CA THR A 20 5.13 5.15 -17.42
C THR A 20 5.52 4.01 -16.50
N ALA A 21 5.62 2.78 -17.03
CA ALA A 21 6.05 1.64 -16.23
C ALA A 21 7.37 1.96 -15.53
N ALA A 22 7.33 2.01 -14.20
CA ALA A 22 8.46 2.34 -13.35
C ALA A 22 8.81 1.13 -12.49
N ASP A 23 10.12 0.90 -12.34
CA ASP A 23 10.67 -0.15 -11.50
C ASP A 23 11.14 0.45 -10.18
N TRP A 24 10.79 -0.20 -9.07
CA TRP A 24 11.04 0.31 -7.73
C TRP A 24 11.73 -0.75 -6.87
N LEU A 25 12.75 -0.31 -6.13
CA LEU A 25 13.24 -1.02 -4.96
C LEU A 25 12.34 -0.70 -3.78
N VAL A 26 11.91 -1.72 -3.04
CA VAL A 26 11.07 -1.55 -1.86
C VAL A 26 11.82 -1.99 -0.61
N LEU A 27 11.93 -1.09 0.37
CA LEU A 27 12.39 -1.39 1.71
C LEU A 27 11.17 -1.47 2.63
N SER A 28 10.84 -2.69 3.07
CA SER A 28 9.82 -2.90 4.11
C SER A 28 10.45 -2.70 5.47
N GLY A 29 9.72 -2.14 6.43
CA GLY A 29 10.39 -1.88 7.70
C GLY A 29 9.54 -1.60 8.91
N LEU A 30 8.32 -1.08 8.80
CA LEU A 30 7.61 -0.58 9.98
C LEU A 30 6.14 -1.00 9.98
N SER A 31 5.66 -1.38 11.14
CA SER A 31 4.25 -1.53 11.45
C SER A 31 3.95 -1.07 12.87
N HIS A 32 2.72 -0.65 13.10
CA HIS A 32 2.20 -0.38 14.43
C HIS A 32 0.85 -1.08 14.58
N HIS A 33 0.75 -1.94 15.60
CA HIS A 33 -0.43 -2.75 15.87
C HIS A 33 -1.30 -2.09 16.94
N PHE A 34 -2.62 -2.06 16.70
CA PHE A 34 -3.55 -1.36 17.59
C PHE A 34 -4.03 -2.20 18.78
N GLN A 35 -3.64 -3.47 18.86
CA GLN A 35 -4.07 -4.38 19.91
C GLN A 35 -2.90 -5.14 20.51
N GLU A 36 -2.78 -5.07 21.83
CA GLU A 36 -1.76 -5.75 22.63
C GLU A 36 -2.15 -7.21 22.91
N ARG A 37 -2.38 -7.99 21.84
CA ARG A 37 -2.65 -9.44 21.96
C ARG A 37 -1.38 -10.27 22.09
N ARG A 38 -0.23 -9.69 21.77
CA ARG A 38 1.11 -10.28 21.84
C ARG A 38 2.17 -9.19 21.63
N ASP A 39 3.42 -9.56 21.84
CA ASP A 39 4.57 -8.75 21.44
C ASP A 39 4.73 -8.79 19.92
N TRP A 40 4.21 -7.76 19.25
CA TRP A 40 4.36 -7.58 17.82
C TRP A 40 5.75 -7.04 17.52
N ARG A 41 6.43 -7.66 16.55
CA ARG A 41 7.63 -7.04 15.98
C ARG A 41 7.18 -5.89 15.09
N GLU A 42 7.37 -4.66 15.56
CA GLU A 42 7.02 -3.44 14.81
C GLU A 42 8.04 -3.10 13.72
N VAL A 43 9.30 -3.54 13.87
CA VAL A 43 10.33 -3.38 12.85
C VAL A 43 10.40 -4.62 11.95
N ASN A 44 9.91 -4.50 10.71
CA ASN A 44 9.72 -5.57 9.75
C ASN A 44 10.69 -5.48 8.55
N PRO A 45 12.00 -5.65 8.76
CA PRO A 45 12.99 -5.43 7.71
C PRO A 45 12.77 -6.40 6.55
N GLY A 46 12.82 -5.87 5.34
CA GLY A 46 12.64 -6.65 4.13
C GLY A 46 13.05 -5.89 2.88
N LEU A 47 13.22 -6.65 1.80
CA LEU A 47 13.55 -6.15 0.47
C LEU A 47 12.50 -6.67 -0.52
N GLY A 48 12.08 -5.80 -1.41
CA GLY A 48 11.13 -6.13 -2.46
C GLY A 48 11.40 -5.36 -3.74
N PHE A 49 10.69 -5.79 -4.76
CA PHE A 49 10.64 -5.15 -6.07
C PHE A 49 9.19 -4.85 -6.40
N GLU A 50 8.94 -3.65 -6.92
CA GLU A 50 7.65 -3.25 -7.46
C GLU A 50 7.81 -2.80 -8.91
N ARG A 51 6.84 -3.13 -9.74
CA ARG A 51 6.74 -2.61 -11.10
C ARG A 51 5.36 -2.03 -11.32
N ASP A 52 5.33 -0.75 -11.66
CA ASP A 52 4.12 -0.11 -12.16
C ASP A 52 3.88 -0.63 -13.58
N VAL A 53 2.66 -1.10 -13.83
CA VAL A 53 2.21 -1.59 -15.12
C VAL A 53 1.60 -0.41 -15.86
N ALA A 54 1.92 -0.29 -17.15
CA ALA A 54 1.37 0.76 -18.00
C ALA A 54 -0.17 0.79 -17.89
N GLU A 55 -0.70 2.00 -17.76
CA GLU A 55 -2.14 2.20 -17.57
C GLU A 55 -2.94 1.60 -18.74
N GLY A 56 -3.83 0.68 -18.40
CA GLY A 56 -4.77 0.06 -19.33
C GLY A 56 -6.22 0.30 -18.93
N PRO A 57 -7.20 -0.29 -19.64
CA PRO A 57 -8.62 -0.10 -19.32
C PRO A 57 -9.02 -0.60 -17.92
N TYR A 58 -8.18 -1.43 -17.30
CA TYR A 58 -8.39 -1.99 -15.96
C TYR A 58 -7.67 -1.20 -14.85
N GLY A 59 -7.14 -0.02 -15.20
CA GLY A 59 -6.59 0.95 -14.27
C GLY A 59 -5.11 0.74 -13.94
N PRO A 60 -4.58 1.60 -13.06
CA PRO A 60 -3.17 1.59 -12.68
C PRO A 60 -2.91 0.40 -11.75
N TRP A 61 -2.00 -0.47 -12.18
CA TRP A 61 -1.58 -1.64 -11.39
C TRP A 61 -0.11 -1.56 -11.05
N THR A 62 0.23 -1.92 -9.82
CA THR A 62 1.61 -2.20 -9.41
C THR A 62 1.70 -3.67 -9.03
N ILE A 63 2.61 -4.41 -9.64
CA ILE A 63 2.93 -5.77 -9.20
C ILE A 63 4.13 -5.73 -8.24
N SER A 64 4.13 -6.60 -7.24
CA SER A 64 5.10 -6.57 -6.15
C SER A 64 5.52 -7.98 -5.75
N ALA A 65 6.80 -8.18 -5.43
CA ALA A 65 7.29 -9.40 -4.81
C ALA A 65 8.48 -9.08 -3.90
N GLY A 66 8.70 -9.89 -2.87
CA GLY A 66 9.82 -9.68 -1.97
C GLY A 66 9.84 -10.62 -0.77
N PHE A 67 10.66 -10.25 0.21
CA PHE A 67 10.78 -10.96 1.48
C PHE A 67 10.97 -10.01 2.65
N LEU A 68 10.54 -10.42 3.84
CA LEU A 68 10.68 -9.66 5.08
C LEU A 68 10.74 -10.57 6.32
N LYS A 69 11.13 -10.00 7.46
CA LYS A 69 10.83 -10.56 8.78
C LYS A 69 9.54 -9.90 9.29
N ASN A 70 8.44 -10.65 9.35
CA ASN A 70 7.11 -10.11 9.65
C ASN A 70 6.85 -9.85 11.15
N SER A 71 5.69 -9.27 11.48
CA SER A 71 5.31 -8.92 12.86
C SER A 71 5.03 -10.13 13.77
N TYR A 72 4.86 -11.32 13.17
CA TYR A 72 4.79 -12.62 13.86
C TYR A 72 6.17 -13.23 14.14
N ASP A 73 7.24 -12.48 13.88
CA ASP A 73 8.62 -12.94 13.98
C ASP A 73 8.96 -14.10 13.02
N LYS A 74 8.38 -14.12 11.81
CA LYS A 74 8.67 -15.13 10.79
C LYS A 74 9.34 -14.53 9.56
N ARG A 75 10.23 -15.30 8.93
CA ARG A 75 10.72 -14.97 7.59
C ARG A 75 9.59 -15.27 6.61
N SER A 76 9.23 -14.27 5.83
CA SER A 76 8.09 -14.31 4.92
C SER A 76 8.56 -13.92 3.53
N VAL A 77 8.16 -14.70 2.54
CA VAL A 77 8.13 -14.28 1.14
C VAL A 77 6.72 -13.83 0.79
N TYR A 78 6.61 -12.87 -0.14
CA TYR A 78 5.33 -12.37 -0.60
C TYR A 78 5.28 -12.09 -2.10
N LEU A 79 4.06 -12.12 -2.61
CA LEU A 79 3.65 -11.66 -3.94
C LEU A 79 2.40 -10.80 -3.75
N GLY A 80 2.26 -9.71 -4.49
CA GLY A 80 1.06 -8.88 -4.39
C GLY A 80 0.83 -8.01 -5.61
N GLY A 81 -0.40 -7.50 -5.70
CA GLY A 81 -0.84 -6.57 -6.73
C GLY A 81 -1.61 -5.42 -6.10
N ARG A 82 -1.27 -4.20 -6.51
CA ARG A 82 -1.91 -2.98 -6.03
C ARG A 82 -2.72 -2.33 -7.14
N TRP A 83 -3.94 -1.93 -6.84
CA TRP A 83 -4.79 -1.14 -7.71
C TRP A 83 -5.12 0.18 -7.02
N THR A 84 -4.68 1.31 -7.59
CA THR A 84 -4.81 2.65 -6.98
C THR A 84 -5.51 3.65 -7.90
N PRO A 85 -6.83 3.47 -8.15
CA PRO A 85 -7.55 4.28 -9.12
C PRO A 85 -7.81 5.72 -8.67
N LEU A 86 -7.75 6.00 -7.37
CA LEU A 86 -8.10 7.31 -6.81
C LEU A 86 -6.83 8.14 -6.64
N ALA A 87 -6.58 9.11 -7.52
CA ALA A 87 -5.43 9.99 -7.45
C ALA A 87 -5.79 11.37 -6.86
N LEU A 88 -4.92 11.91 -6.00
CA LEU A 88 -4.98 13.25 -5.44
C LEU A 88 -3.56 13.81 -5.32
N GLY A 89 -3.10 14.52 -6.36
CA GLY A 89 -1.72 15.01 -6.43
C GLY A 89 -0.70 13.85 -6.37
N PRO A 90 0.27 13.86 -5.44
CA PRO A 90 1.27 12.79 -5.31
C PRO A 90 0.71 11.52 -4.64
N ALA A 91 -0.54 11.55 -4.18
CA ALA A 91 -1.15 10.47 -3.42
C ALA A 91 -2.11 9.64 -4.29
N ARG A 92 -2.10 8.33 -4.12
CA ARG A 92 -3.03 7.39 -4.77
C ARG A 92 -3.60 6.41 -3.76
N LEU A 93 -4.92 6.29 -3.72
CA LEU A 93 -5.65 5.40 -2.80
C LEU A 93 -6.24 4.22 -3.56
N GLY A 94 -6.24 3.05 -2.93
CA GLY A 94 -6.95 1.87 -3.43
C GLY A 94 -6.73 0.64 -2.58
N PHE A 95 -6.48 -0.49 -3.22
CA PHE A 95 -6.36 -1.80 -2.55
C PHE A 95 -5.08 -2.53 -2.93
N PHE A 96 -4.54 -3.26 -1.97
CA PHE A 96 -3.41 -4.17 -2.14
C PHE A 96 -3.85 -5.60 -1.84
N GLY A 97 -3.82 -6.46 -2.85
CA GLY A 97 -3.94 -7.90 -2.69
C GLY A 97 -2.56 -8.50 -2.39
N LEU A 98 -2.46 -9.24 -1.30
CA LEU A 98 -1.20 -9.81 -0.79
C LEU A 98 -1.34 -11.30 -0.58
N LEU A 99 -0.37 -12.05 -1.11
CA LEU A 99 -0.08 -13.44 -0.79
C LEU A 99 1.22 -13.48 -0.01
N ALA A 100 1.21 -13.97 1.23
CA ALA A 100 2.39 -13.99 2.08
C ALA A 100 2.46 -15.23 2.97
N THR A 101 3.67 -15.75 3.14
CA THR A 101 3.96 -16.85 4.06
C THR A 101 4.13 -16.35 5.50
N GLY A 102 3.99 -17.24 6.48
CA GLY A 102 4.29 -16.91 7.88
C GLY A 102 3.22 -16.10 8.63
N TYR A 103 2.03 -15.96 8.06
CA TYR A 103 0.84 -15.35 8.68
C TYR A 103 -0.27 -16.40 8.88
N PRO A 104 -1.21 -16.18 9.83
CA PRO A 104 -2.37 -17.06 9.99
C PRO A 104 -3.28 -17.13 8.76
N SER A 105 -3.49 -16.00 8.07
CA SER A 105 -4.08 -15.96 6.73
C SER A 105 -3.00 -15.65 5.71
N PRO A 106 -2.78 -16.51 4.71
CA PRO A 106 -1.79 -16.26 3.67
C PRO A 106 -2.27 -15.26 2.63
N VAL A 107 -3.58 -14.96 2.58
CA VAL A 107 -4.19 -14.04 1.62
C VAL A 107 -4.82 -12.88 2.36
N LEU A 108 -4.53 -11.66 1.93
CA LEU A 108 -5.12 -10.43 2.46
C LEU A 108 -5.47 -9.47 1.33
N VAL A 109 -6.54 -8.70 1.51
CA VAL A 109 -6.86 -7.53 0.69
C VAL A 109 -6.95 -6.34 1.61
N LEU A 110 -6.06 -5.36 1.42
CA LEU A 110 -5.84 -4.27 2.36
C LEU A 110 -6.09 -2.92 1.67
N PRO A 111 -6.79 -1.96 2.31
CA PRO A 111 -6.72 -0.58 1.87
C PRO A 111 -5.28 -0.09 1.91
N THR A 112 -4.90 0.70 0.90
CA THR A 112 -3.54 1.22 0.76
C THR A 112 -3.53 2.62 0.20
N LEU A 113 -2.61 3.43 0.71
CA LEU A 113 -2.27 4.75 0.21
C LEU A 113 -0.82 4.71 -0.28
N VAL A 114 -0.61 5.15 -1.51
CA VAL A 114 0.71 5.35 -2.09
C VAL A 114 0.97 6.84 -2.14
N ILE A 115 2.13 7.29 -1.71
CA ILE A 115 2.58 8.67 -1.88
C ILE A 115 3.93 8.62 -2.57
N GLU A 116 4.08 9.29 -3.70
CA GLU A 116 5.31 9.26 -4.49
C GLU A 116 5.66 10.61 -5.12
N GLY A 117 6.95 10.83 -5.36
CA GLY A 117 7.47 12.00 -6.03
C GLY A 117 8.99 11.97 -6.14
N HIS A 118 9.55 12.51 -7.23
CA HIS A 118 11.01 12.65 -7.42
C HIS A 118 11.83 11.37 -7.18
N GLY A 119 11.30 10.21 -7.61
CA GLY A 119 11.99 8.92 -7.50
C GLY A 119 11.97 8.30 -6.10
N VAL A 120 11.22 8.86 -5.15
CA VAL A 120 10.97 8.27 -3.84
C VAL A 120 9.47 8.12 -3.58
N GLY A 121 9.10 7.16 -2.74
CA GLY A 121 7.72 7.00 -2.33
C GLY A 121 7.54 6.16 -1.08
N ALA A 122 6.30 6.05 -0.65
CA ALA A 122 5.90 5.21 0.46
C ALA A 122 4.57 4.51 0.16
N ASN A 123 4.49 3.24 0.54
CA ASN A 123 3.24 2.49 0.62
C ASN A 123 2.81 2.48 2.08
N LEU A 124 1.58 2.94 2.34
CA LEU A 124 0.91 2.77 3.60
C LEU A 124 -0.15 1.68 3.42
N LEU A 125 -0.14 0.70 4.32
CA LEU A 125 -1.08 -0.40 4.38
C LEU A 125 -1.87 -0.26 5.68
N ALA A 126 -3.19 -0.37 5.61
CA ALA A 126 -4.01 -0.36 6.80
C ALA A 126 -4.82 -1.65 6.89
N VAL A 127 -4.87 -2.23 8.09
CA VAL A 127 -5.76 -3.35 8.40
C VAL A 127 -6.63 -2.91 9.55
N PRO A 128 -7.97 -2.92 9.40
CA PRO A 128 -8.84 -2.67 10.54
C PRO A 128 -8.71 -3.79 11.57
N ASN A 129 -9.12 -3.54 12.81
CA ASN A 129 -9.27 -4.61 13.78
C ASN A 129 -10.34 -5.58 13.28
N LEU A 130 -9.98 -6.86 13.17
CA LEU A 130 -10.90 -7.94 12.79
C LEU A 130 -10.97 -8.96 13.93
N PRO A 131 -12.04 -9.76 14.03
CA PRO A 131 -12.08 -10.90 14.94
C PRO A 131 -10.86 -11.81 14.73
N GLY A 132 -10.02 -11.99 15.76
CA GLY A 132 -8.81 -12.80 15.68
C GLY A 132 -7.57 -12.12 15.07
N TYR A 133 -7.67 -10.91 14.52
CA TYR A 133 -6.53 -10.16 13.96
C TYR A 133 -6.38 -8.79 14.63
N SER A 134 -5.14 -8.43 14.96
CA SER A 134 -4.85 -7.03 15.30
C SER A 134 -4.84 -6.24 14.01
N GLY A 135 -5.64 -5.18 13.98
CA GLY A 135 -5.45 -4.11 13.01
C GLY A 135 -4.08 -3.48 13.19
N TYR A 136 -3.56 -2.92 12.11
CA TYR A 136 -2.26 -2.25 12.10
C TYR A 136 -2.17 -1.24 10.95
N ILE A 137 -1.22 -0.32 11.08
CA ILE A 137 -0.70 0.44 9.94
C ILE A 137 0.71 -0.04 9.65
N GLY A 138 1.01 -0.32 8.39
CA GLY A 138 2.32 -0.70 7.89
C GLY A 138 2.85 0.30 6.89
N VAL A 139 4.18 0.48 6.87
CA VAL A 139 4.87 1.38 5.94
C VAL A 139 5.98 0.62 5.21
N GLN A 140 6.05 0.84 3.90
CA GLN A 140 7.17 0.45 3.05
C GLN A 140 7.67 1.67 2.28
N PHE A 141 8.97 1.76 2.06
CA PHE A 141 9.59 2.84 1.30
C PHE A 141 9.94 2.34 -0.10
N ARG A 142 9.75 3.19 -1.10
CA ARG A 142 9.99 2.92 -2.52
C ARG A 142 11.08 3.85 -3.04
N PHE A 143 11.98 3.30 -3.85
CA PHE A 143 13.04 4.04 -4.51
C PHE A 143 13.06 3.65 -5.99
N ALA A 144 12.87 4.62 -6.87
CA ALA A 144 12.85 4.38 -8.31
C ALA A 144 14.23 3.90 -8.77
N LEU A 145 14.24 2.92 -9.68
CA LEU A 145 15.46 2.33 -10.22
C LEU A 145 15.89 2.98 -11.54
N ARG A 146 15.04 3.81 -12.17
CA ARG A 146 15.32 4.62 -13.36
C ARG A 146 14.46 5.87 -13.38
#